data_AF-A0A812KZR3-F1
#
_entry.id   AF-A0A812KZR3-F1
#
_cell.length_a   1.000
_cell.length_b   1.000
_cell.length_c   1.000
_cell.angle_alpha   90.00
_cell.angle_beta   90.00
_cell.angle_gamma   90.00
#
_symmetry.space_group_name_H-M   'P 1'
#
loop_
_entity.id
_entity.type
_entity.pdbx_description
1 polymer ?
#
loop_
_entity_poly.entity_id
_entity_poly.type
_entity_poly.pdbx_seq_one_letter_code
_entity_poly.pdbx_strand_id
1 'polypeptide(L)'
;MVASCVGCLSVRSRKAPRERSEPTVSPRERETKQVHLPADMSDRSVRKKPASKGSSPGSTHSGSTQDHELISNDLDFATFPATVQVRSLPIVVFDDDVDEQIVWDTGIVKDGVVSHAPGPPDIRVKNPVVMSNAYRGFVVQPHEVRYLHYRDVGMIFARPLGGRFMQPSIDTILVCRGLVDCLAEMRQVKRVIDVGSGSGLIGKFAAHYAQGVGDLEVTLVDIDPVATKYYQSNTFNAQSVVGVAGRTIDWKFRAEDAVALLNDDAGFDLVVSNPPYIPTKGEATGSSLSPLSGGFWEGVGLVAYLLKLISERPAGPEARLVMMISSLTLKSPAIINALEDAAKRGCKIRVLVEREIGWKAWYAGPSALDHLLADQKELRDRRKVAGCKFFIGATSPGNSRTGLDGRDDLWGYHWHFAYVLEVRAPPR
;
A
#
# COMPACT_ATOMS: atom_id res chain seq x y z
N MET A 1 -44.29 -27.03 -26.88
CA MET A 1 -43.84 -28.05 -27.84
C MET A 1 -42.33 -27.92 -27.98
N VAL A 2 -41.61 -29.00 -27.63
CA VAL A 2 -40.18 -29.31 -27.87
C VAL A 2 -39.18 -28.29 -27.28
N ALA A 3 -38.59 -28.43 -26.08
CA ALA A 3 -37.85 -29.53 -25.44
C ALA A 3 -36.53 -29.92 -26.14
N SER A 4 -35.39 -29.54 -25.55
CA SER A 4 -34.26 -30.47 -25.35
C SER A 4 -33.36 -30.01 -24.21
N CYS A 5 -33.13 -30.97 -23.32
CA CYS A 5 -32.28 -30.98 -22.14
C CYS A 5 -30.85 -31.45 -22.48
N VAL A 6 -30.09 -31.68 -21.38
CA VAL A 6 -28.82 -32.42 -21.19
C VAL A 6 -27.60 -31.48 -21.11
N GLY A 7 -26.77 -31.48 -20.06
CA GLY A 7 -26.71 -32.33 -18.87
C GLY A 7 -25.49 -31.98 -18.02
N CYS A 8 -25.61 -32.22 -16.72
CA CYS A 8 -24.63 -32.04 -15.65
C CYS A 8 -23.25 -32.67 -15.90
N LEU A 9 -22.22 -32.15 -15.23
CA LEU A 9 -21.29 -32.99 -14.46
C LEU A 9 -20.59 -32.17 -13.35
N SER A 10 -20.90 -32.56 -12.13
CA SER A 10 -20.28 -32.17 -10.87
C SER A 10 -19.07 -33.07 -10.62
N VAL A 11 -17.93 -32.50 -10.21
CA VAL A 11 -16.85 -33.27 -9.56
C VAL A 11 -16.47 -32.56 -8.26
N ARG A 12 -16.98 -33.10 -7.15
CA ARG A 12 -16.43 -32.92 -5.80
C ARG A 12 -15.20 -33.81 -5.67
N SER A 13 -14.08 -33.28 -5.19
CA SER A 13 -13.00 -34.07 -4.64
C SER A 13 -12.66 -33.56 -3.24
N ARG A 14 -13.00 -34.39 -2.25
CA ARG A 14 -12.51 -34.30 -0.87
C ARG A 14 -11.19 -35.06 -0.81
N LYS A 15 -10.14 -34.46 -0.26
CA LYS A 15 -9.02 -35.20 0.33
C LYS A 15 -8.75 -34.68 1.74
N ALA A 16 -8.81 -35.61 2.68
CA ALA A 16 -8.45 -35.47 4.09
C ALA A 16 -6.92 -35.49 4.27
N PRO A 17 -6.40 -35.05 5.44
CA PRO A 17 -4.99 -34.73 5.61
C PRO A 17 -4.13 -35.97 5.85
N ARG A 18 -2.90 -35.94 5.33
CA ARG A 18 -1.84 -36.89 5.70
C ARG A 18 -1.04 -36.30 6.85
N GLU A 19 -1.07 -36.99 7.99
CA GLU A 19 -0.09 -36.83 9.05
C GLU A 19 1.29 -37.27 8.54
N ARG A 20 2.30 -36.42 8.72
CA ARG A 20 3.71 -36.79 8.65
C ARG A 20 4.35 -36.45 9.99
N SER A 21 4.83 -37.48 10.66
CA SER A 21 5.79 -37.43 11.75
C SER A 21 7.16 -37.04 11.19
N GLU A 22 7.81 -36.03 11.75
CA GLU A 22 9.24 -35.76 11.55
C GLU A 22 10.04 -36.09 12.81
N PRO A 23 11.28 -36.60 12.67
CA PRO A 23 12.15 -36.90 13.78
C PRO A 23 12.93 -35.66 14.23
N THR A 24 13.15 -35.61 15.54
CA THR A 24 14.03 -34.69 16.27
C THR A 24 15.48 -34.80 15.77
N VAL A 25 16.05 -33.67 15.34
CA VAL A 25 17.50 -33.51 15.14
C VAL A 25 17.97 -32.32 15.98
N SER A 26 19.04 -32.53 16.76
CA SER A 26 19.64 -31.56 17.66
C SER A 26 20.42 -30.47 16.91
N PRO A 27 20.56 -29.26 17.46
CA PRO A 27 21.32 -28.20 16.82
C PRO A 27 22.82 -28.38 17.07
N ARG A 28 23.60 -28.50 16.00
CA ARG A 28 25.04 -28.21 16.00
C ARG A 28 25.23 -26.72 15.73
N GLU A 29 26.02 -26.10 16.59
CA GLU A 29 26.54 -24.75 16.49
C GLU A 29 27.17 -24.49 15.12
N ARG A 30 26.77 -23.38 14.48
CA ARG A 30 27.49 -22.79 13.36
C ARG A 30 27.80 -21.34 13.72
N GLU A 31 29.10 -21.06 13.88
CA GLU A 31 29.63 -19.71 13.93
C GLU A 31 29.41 -19.00 12.59
N THR A 32 28.56 -17.98 12.59
CA THR A 32 28.43 -17.03 11.49
C THR A 32 29.33 -15.82 11.72
N LYS A 33 30.29 -15.62 10.81
CA LYS A 33 31.08 -14.39 10.69
C LYS A 33 30.15 -13.20 10.41
N GLN A 34 30.10 -12.26 11.35
CA GLN A 34 29.48 -10.95 11.18
C GLN A 34 30.17 -10.16 10.05
N VAL A 35 29.40 -9.70 9.08
CA VAL A 35 29.79 -8.60 8.20
C VAL A 35 29.21 -7.31 8.80
N HIS A 36 30.07 -6.46 9.35
CA HIS A 36 29.68 -5.12 9.78
C HIS A 36 29.38 -4.24 8.56
N LEU A 37 28.14 -3.74 8.46
CA LEU A 37 27.82 -2.57 7.64
C LEU A 37 28.12 -1.30 8.45
N PRO A 38 28.71 -0.26 7.84
CA PRO A 38 29.09 0.94 8.56
C PRO A 38 27.86 1.68 9.08
N ALA A 39 27.85 1.93 10.39
CA ALA A 39 27.12 3.03 10.96
C ALA A 39 27.72 4.34 10.41
N ASP A 40 26.85 5.26 10.05
CA ASP A 40 27.15 6.61 9.54
C ASP A 40 27.21 6.75 8.00
N MET A 41 26.09 7.24 7.46
CA MET A 41 25.89 7.68 6.08
C MET A 41 25.48 9.16 6.10
N SER A 42 26.15 9.96 6.94
CA SER A 42 26.02 11.42 6.94
C SER A 42 27.21 12.13 6.29
N ASP A 43 27.91 11.51 5.33
CA ASP A 43 28.78 12.30 4.44
C ASP A 43 29.15 11.52 3.16
N ARG A 44 28.85 12.08 1.99
CA ARG A 44 29.44 11.61 0.71
C ARG A 44 29.87 12.80 -0.12
N SER A 45 31.06 13.29 0.19
CA SER A 45 31.91 13.96 -0.80
C SER A 45 32.47 12.92 -1.78
N VAL A 46 32.39 13.29 -3.06
CA VAL A 46 32.87 12.55 -4.23
C VAL A 46 34.37 12.25 -4.12
N ARG A 47 34.78 10.98 -4.21
CA ARG A 47 36.17 10.62 -4.57
C ARG A 47 36.29 9.43 -5.53
N LYS A 48 37.25 9.62 -6.44
CA LYS A 48 37.59 8.87 -7.65
C LYS A 48 38.22 7.49 -7.38
N LYS A 49 38.02 6.57 -8.34
CA LYS A 49 38.69 5.27 -8.50
C LYS A 49 40.22 5.36 -8.46
N PRO A 50 40.89 4.24 -8.10
CA PRO A 50 41.98 3.73 -8.93
C PRO A 50 41.82 2.24 -9.30
N ALA A 51 42.72 1.82 -10.18
CA ALA A 51 42.62 0.69 -11.10
C ALA A 51 43.03 -0.69 -10.53
N SER A 52 42.57 -1.69 -11.28
CA SER A 52 42.90 -3.12 -11.40
C SER A 52 44.20 -3.67 -10.81
N LYS A 53 44.12 -4.92 -10.31
CA LYS A 53 44.79 -6.14 -10.85
C LYS A 53 44.50 -7.37 -9.96
N GLY A 54 44.33 -8.55 -10.56
CA GLY A 54 44.51 -9.84 -9.88
C GLY A 54 43.50 -10.94 -10.21
N SER A 55 43.89 -11.84 -11.12
CA SER A 55 43.34 -13.17 -11.46
C SER A 55 43.44 -14.17 -10.28
N SER A 56 42.76 -15.32 -10.14
CA SER A 56 42.38 -16.44 -11.06
C SER A 56 41.30 -17.36 -10.38
N PRO A 57 41.05 -18.66 -10.72
CA PRO A 57 39.72 -19.11 -11.13
C PRO A 57 39.09 -20.27 -10.32
N GLY A 58 37.80 -20.52 -10.56
CA GLY A 58 37.21 -21.87 -10.50
C GLY A 58 36.15 -22.12 -9.42
N SER A 59 34.89 -22.24 -9.83
CA SER A 59 34.08 -23.44 -9.57
C SER A 59 32.79 -23.38 -10.38
N THR A 60 32.52 -24.46 -11.12
CA THR A 60 31.30 -24.69 -11.88
C THR A 60 30.26 -25.34 -10.97
N HIS A 61 29.25 -24.57 -10.55
CA HIS A 61 27.99 -25.12 -10.04
C HIS A 61 26.88 -24.81 -11.04
N SER A 62 26.51 -25.83 -11.82
CA SER A 62 25.31 -25.87 -12.65
C SER A 62 24.09 -26.08 -11.74
N GLY A 63 23.59 -24.98 -11.17
CA GLY A 63 22.25 -24.89 -10.60
C GLY A 63 21.28 -24.39 -11.67
N SER A 64 20.20 -25.11 -11.88
CA SER A 64 19.13 -24.82 -12.84
C SER A 64 18.57 -23.40 -12.68
N THR A 65 18.91 -22.52 -13.61
CA THR A 65 18.41 -21.15 -13.78
C THR A 65 17.20 -21.15 -14.71
N GLN A 66 16.14 -21.83 -14.30
CA GLN A 66 14.82 -21.73 -14.93
C GLN A 66 13.87 -21.24 -13.87
N ASP A 67 13.74 -19.91 -13.74
CA ASP A 67 12.62 -19.17 -13.11
C ASP A 67 12.83 -17.65 -13.24
N HIS A 68 13.41 -17.21 -14.36
CA HIS A 68 13.38 -15.81 -14.78
C HIS A 68 12.47 -15.72 -16.01
N GLU A 69 11.17 -15.99 -15.82
CA GLU A 69 10.20 -15.41 -16.75
C GLU A 69 10.35 -13.90 -16.62
N LEU A 70 10.97 -13.36 -17.67
CA LEU A 70 11.17 -11.95 -17.90
C LEU A 70 9.79 -11.30 -17.77
N ILE A 71 9.68 -10.33 -16.87
CA ILE A 71 8.68 -9.27 -17.03
C ILE A 71 8.79 -8.86 -18.50
N SER A 72 7.72 -9.08 -19.27
CA SER A 72 7.75 -8.83 -20.69
C SER A 72 8.29 -7.42 -20.90
N ASN A 73 9.22 -7.24 -21.84
CA ASN A 73 9.78 -5.92 -22.16
C ASN A 73 8.71 -4.89 -22.59
N ASP A 74 7.46 -5.33 -22.73
CA ASP A 74 6.29 -4.52 -23.06
C ASP A 74 5.55 -4.10 -21.78
N LEU A 75 6.19 -3.31 -20.92
CA LEU A 75 5.46 -2.55 -19.90
C LEU A 75 4.74 -1.38 -20.61
N ASP A 76 3.41 -1.41 -20.60
CA ASP A 76 2.60 -0.33 -21.15
C ASP A 76 2.50 0.83 -20.13
N PHE A 77 3.50 1.70 -20.13
CA PHE A 77 3.50 2.86 -19.24
C PHE A 77 2.43 3.87 -19.63
N ALA A 78 1.81 4.47 -18.61
CA ALA A 78 0.88 5.56 -18.80
C ALA A 78 1.46 6.69 -19.68
N THR A 79 0.67 7.15 -20.66
CA THR A 79 1.01 8.27 -21.53
C THR A 79 0.46 9.59 -21.00
N PHE A 80 1.24 10.66 -21.11
CA PHE A 80 0.92 12.00 -20.63
C PHE A 80 0.65 12.96 -21.80
N PRO A 81 0.13 14.18 -21.56
CA PRO A 81 0.09 15.20 -22.59
C PRO A 81 1.49 15.45 -23.17
N ALA A 82 1.60 15.67 -24.49
CA ALA A 82 2.89 15.84 -25.18
C ALA A 82 3.76 16.98 -24.62
N THR A 83 3.13 17.95 -23.92
CA THR A 83 3.81 19.04 -23.21
C THR A 83 4.61 18.58 -22.00
N VAL A 84 4.36 17.38 -21.46
CA VAL A 84 5.09 16.84 -20.31
C VAL A 84 6.41 16.25 -20.79
N GLN A 85 7.51 16.81 -20.27
CA GLN A 85 8.88 16.46 -20.65
C GLN A 85 9.73 16.37 -19.39
N VAL A 86 10.39 15.23 -19.15
CA VAL A 86 11.27 15.02 -18.00
C VAL A 86 12.52 14.29 -18.47
N ARG A 87 13.71 14.89 -18.29
CA ARG A 87 14.98 14.35 -18.80
C ARG A 87 15.72 13.41 -17.85
N SER A 88 15.33 13.39 -16.59
CA SER A 88 15.92 12.54 -15.55
C SER A 88 14.80 12.14 -14.61
N LEU A 89 14.33 10.91 -14.76
CA LEU A 89 13.13 10.39 -14.11
C LEU A 89 13.41 8.97 -13.64
N PRO A 90 13.71 8.76 -12.35
CA PRO A 90 13.69 7.42 -11.80
C PRO A 90 12.31 6.80 -11.97
N ILE A 91 12.28 5.55 -12.41
CA ILE A 91 11.06 4.79 -12.67
C ILE A 91 10.97 3.69 -11.62
N VAL A 92 9.90 3.72 -10.84
CA VAL A 92 9.58 2.71 -9.83
C VAL A 92 8.35 1.94 -10.29
N VAL A 93 8.51 0.63 -10.44
CA VAL A 93 7.46 -0.29 -10.85
C VAL A 93 7.25 -1.33 -9.75
N PHE A 94 6.00 -1.66 -9.48
CA PHE A 94 5.61 -2.82 -8.69
C PHE A 94 4.94 -3.85 -9.60
N ASP A 95 5.24 -5.13 -9.37
CA ASP A 95 4.50 -6.22 -10.00
C ASP A 95 3.07 -6.32 -9.47
N ASP A 96 2.22 -7.11 -10.12
CA ASP A 96 0.78 -7.15 -9.86
C ASP A 96 0.41 -7.57 -8.45
N ASP A 97 1.22 -8.44 -7.83
CA ASP A 97 1.04 -8.94 -6.46
C ASP A 97 1.82 -8.14 -5.41
N VAL A 98 2.56 -7.11 -5.85
CA VAL A 98 3.41 -6.26 -5.00
C VAL A 98 4.53 -7.06 -4.30
N ASP A 99 4.84 -8.26 -4.79
CA ASP A 99 5.90 -9.12 -4.29
C ASP A 99 7.26 -8.69 -4.83
N GLU A 100 7.29 -7.81 -5.81
CA GLU A 100 8.51 -7.25 -6.33
C GLU A 100 8.41 -5.76 -6.61
N GLN A 101 9.50 -5.07 -6.29
CA GLN A 101 9.74 -3.70 -6.70
C GLN A 101 10.93 -3.65 -7.64
N ILE A 102 10.77 -2.91 -8.73
CA ILE A 102 11.78 -2.74 -9.76
C ILE A 102 12.03 -1.25 -9.94
N VAL A 103 13.30 -0.86 -10.01
CA VAL A 103 13.71 0.53 -10.18
C VAL A 103 14.73 0.66 -11.29
N TRP A 104 14.50 1.64 -12.16
CA TRP A 104 15.51 2.22 -13.02
C TRP A 104 15.84 3.61 -12.48
N ASP A 105 17.10 3.87 -12.19
CA ASP A 105 17.58 5.18 -11.70
C ASP A 105 17.51 6.24 -12.81
N THR A 106 17.46 5.79 -14.07
CA THR A 106 17.38 6.66 -15.24
C THR A 106 16.22 6.28 -16.16
N GLY A 107 15.41 7.30 -16.43
CA GLY A 107 14.29 7.26 -17.36
C GLY A 107 13.97 8.67 -17.82
N ILE A 108 13.09 8.77 -18.81
CA ILE A 108 12.64 10.04 -19.38
C ILE A 108 11.14 10.02 -19.67
N VAL A 109 10.53 11.19 -19.67
CA VAL A 109 9.27 11.43 -20.38
C VAL A 109 9.59 12.30 -21.58
N LYS A 110 9.33 11.80 -22.78
CA LYS A 110 9.50 12.54 -24.03
C LYS A 110 8.19 12.50 -24.80
N ASP A 111 7.67 13.68 -25.12
CA ASP A 111 6.40 13.85 -25.85
C ASP A 111 5.25 13.10 -25.17
N GLY A 112 5.25 13.13 -23.83
CA GLY A 112 4.27 12.41 -23.00
C GLY A 112 4.51 10.91 -22.85
N VAL A 113 5.47 10.32 -23.55
CA VAL A 113 5.79 8.89 -23.46
C VAL A 113 6.86 8.65 -22.41
N VAL A 114 6.58 7.78 -21.45
CA VAL A 114 7.55 7.34 -20.44
C VAL A 114 8.42 6.24 -21.04
N SER A 115 9.73 6.31 -20.80
CA SER A 115 10.67 5.24 -21.15
C SER A 115 11.80 5.16 -20.13
N HIS A 116 12.27 3.94 -19.87
CA HIS A 116 13.47 3.71 -19.04
C HIS A 116 14.71 3.51 -19.92
N ALA A 117 15.90 3.59 -19.32
CA ALA A 117 17.13 3.23 -20.01
C ALA A 117 17.11 1.76 -20.48
N PRO A 118 17.69 1.44 -21.66
CA PRO A 118 17.75 0.06 -22.13
C PRO A 118 18.61 -0.80 -21.21
N GLY A 119 18.20 -2.04 -20.97
CA GLY A 119 18.91 -2.99 -20.11
C GLY A 119 18.09 -3.45 -18.90
N PRO A 120 18.70 -4.26 -18.02
CA PRO A 120 18.05 -4.70 -16.80
C PRO A 120 17.81 -3.53 -15.84
N PRO A 121 16.86 -3.67 -14.89
CA PRO A 121 16.67 -2.66 -13.85
C PRO A 121 17.91 -2.51 -12.97
N ASP A 122 18.14 -1.30 -12.49
CA ASP A 122 19.25 -0.97 -11.58
C ASP A 122 19.06 -1.62 -10.21
N ILE A 123 17.80 -1.70 -9.75
CA ILE A 123 17.43 -2.29 -8.47
C ILE A 123 16.21 -3.19 -8.65
N ARG A 124 16.28 -4.39 -8.05
CA ARG A 124 15.18 -5.34 -7.96
C ARG A 124 15.07 -5.82 -6.51
N VAL A 125 13.94 -5.55 -5.88
CA VAL A 125 13.69 -5.85 -4.47
C VAL A 125 12.54 -6.83 -4.39
N LYS A 126 12.84 -8.05 -3.96
CA LYS A 126 11.81 -9.00 -3.55
C LYS A 126 11.20 -8.57 -2.23
N ASN A 127 9.90 -8.76 -2.15
CA ASN A 127 9.06 -8.51 -1.00
C ASN A 127 9.31 -7.11 -0.40
N PRO A 128 9.04 -6.02 -1.15
CA PRO A 128 9.22 -4.66 -0.65
C PRO A 128 8.43 -4.44 0.64
N VAL A 129 9.11 -3.87 1.65
CA VAL A 129 8.61 -3.80 3.05
C VAL A 129 8.58 -2.42 3.65
N VAL A 130 9.27 -1.45 3.07
CA VAL A 130 9.58 -0.23 3.81
C VAL A 130 8.48 0.81 3.60
N MET A 131 7.86 1.25 4.70
CA MET A 131 6.99 2.45 4.73
C MET A 131 7.82 3.74 4.70
N SER A 132 8.62 3.95 3.66
CA SER A 132 9.33 5.22 3.47
C SER A 132 9.59 5.51 2.01
N ASN A 133 9.79 6.79 1.69
CA ASN A 133 10.25 7.25 0.37
C ASN A 133 11.62 6.67 -0.01
N ALA A 134 12.31 6.05 0.96
CA ALA A 134 13.40 5.15 0.68
C ALA A 134 12.84 3.76 0.42
N TYR A 135 12.74 3.43 -0.84
CA TYR A 135 12.64 2.06 -1.27
C TYR A 135 13.97 1.36 -0.99
N ARG A 136 13.99 0.03 -0.83
CA ARG A 136 15.22 -0.69 -0.42
C ARG A 136 16.30 -0.47 -1.48
N GLY A 137 17.35 0.30 -1.15
CA GLY A 137 18.44 0.67 -2.07
C GLY A 137 18.25 2.01 -2.82
N PHE A 138 17.10 2.66 -2.67
CA PHE A 138 16.73 3.85 -3.45
C PHE A 138 16.07 4.89 -2.53
N VAL A 139 16.83 5.89 -2.09
CA VAL A 139 16.35 7.00 -1.24
C VAL A 139 15.95 8.15 -2.14
N VAL A 140 14.65 8.42 -2.28
CA VAL A 140 14.18 9.60 -3.01
C VAL A 140 13.92 10.72 -2.03
N GLN A 141 14.55 11.87 -2.29
CA GLN A 141 14.21 13.07 -1.54
C GLN A 141 12.76 13.44 -1.80
N PRO A 142 12.04 14.03 -0.83
CA PRO A 142 10.62 14.30 -1.00
C PRO A 142 10.25 15.09 -2.28
N HIS A 143 11.15 15.96 -2.74
CA HIS A 143 10.95 16.87 -3.87
C HIS A 143 11.51 16.33 -5.20
N GLU A 144 12.13 15.15 -5.20
CA GLU A 144 12.66 14.55 -6.41
C GLU A 144 11.52 13.95 -7.25
N VAL A 145 11.54 14.29 -8.54
CA VAL A 145 10.59 13.82 -9.54
C VAL A 145 10.89 12.35 -9.84
N ARG A 146 9.86 11.51 -9.83
CA ARG A 146 9.91 10.09 -10.17
C ARG A 146 8.64 9.67 -10.88
N TYR A 147 8.70 8.58 -11.63
CA TYR A 147 7.53 7.89 -12.14
C TYR A 147 7.25 6.69 -11.24
N LEU A 148 6.01 6.58 -10.79
CA LEU A 148 5.52 5.42 -10.07
C LEU A 148 4.47 4.72 -10.92
N HIS A 149 4.61 3.41 -11.04
CA HIS A 149 3.75 2.56 -11.84
C HIS A 149 3.34 1.32 -11.02
N TYR A 150 2.06 1.02 -11.04
CA TYR A 150 1.52 -0.21 -10.49
C TYR A 150 0.39 -0.68 -11.38
N ARG A 151 0.58 -1.85 -12.00
CA ARG A 151 -0.22 -2.30 -13.16
C ARG A 151 -0.25 -1.20 -14.23
N ASP A 152 -1.30 -1.11 -15.01
CA ASP A 152 -1.53 -0.09 -16.03
C ASP A 152 -1.77 1.35 -15.52
N VAL A 153 -1.59 1.63 -14.22
CA VAL A 153 -1.76 2.96 -13.64
C VAL A 153 -0.40 3.56 -13.26
N GLY A 154 -0.08 4.70 -13.87
CA GLY A 154 1.15 5.43 -13.59
C GLY A 154 0.95 6.92 -13.30
N MET A 155 1.92 7.52 -12.60
CA MET A 155 1.97 8.96 -12.33
C MET A 155 3.40 9.48 -12.20
N ILE A 156 3.61 10.74 -12.59
CA ILE A 156 4.86 11.45 -12.37
C ILE A 156 4.72 12.30 -11.11
N PHE A 157 5.49 11.98 -10.09
CA PHE A 157 5.36 12.54 -8.76
C PHE A 157 6.62 13.23 -8.28
N ALA A 158 6.45 14.44 -7.75
CA ALA A 158 7.33 15.06 -6.78
C ALA A 158 6.44 15.79 -5.78
N ARG A 159 6.73 15.69 -4.47
CA ARG A 159 5.96 16.50 -3.52
C ARG A 159 6.38 17.96 -3.69
N PRO A 160 5.46 18.87 -4.05
CA PRO A 160 5.80 20.27 -4.22
C PRO A 160 6.31 20.87 -2.92
N LEU A 161 7.16 21.90 -3.02
CA LEU A 161 7.60 22.67 -1.85
C LEU A 161 6.37 23.21 -1.10
N GLY A 162 6.37 23.06 0.22
CA GLY A 162 5.25 23.44 1.08
C GLY A 162 4.14 22.38 1.20
N GLY A 163 4.15 21.32 0.40
CA GLY A 163 3.22 20.21 0.55
C GLY A 163 3.47 19.41 1.84
N ARG A 164 2.40 19.22 2.61
CA ARG A 164 2.34 18.47 3.87
C ARG A 164 1.65 17.11 3.73
N PHE A 165 1.16 16.77 2.55
CA PHE A 165 0.57 15.47 2.25
C PHE A 165 1.61 14.35 2.04
N MET A 166 1.13 13.11 2.11
CA MET A 166 1.94 11.89 2.00
C MET A 166 2.32 11.60 0.55
N GLN A 167 3.54 11.09 0.37
CA GLN A 167 3.96 10.53 -0.92
C GLN A 167 3.49 9.08 -1.00
N PRO A 168 3.19 8.56 -2.20
CA PRO A 168 2.93 7.14 -2.32
C PRO A 168 4.09 6.33 -1.76
N SER A 169 3.75 5.40 -0.86
CA SER A 169 4.68 4.41 -0.34
C SER A 169 4.08 3.01 -0.55
N ILE A 170 4.71 1.98 0.02
CA ILE A 170 4.21 0.60 -0.10
C ILE A 170 2.75 0.48 0.37
N ASP A 171 2.36 1.22 1.40
CA ASP A 171 0.99 1.27 1.91
C ASP A 171 -0.04 1.65 0.83
N THR A 172 0.28 2.67 0.02
CA THR A 172 -0.54 3.18 -1.07
C THR A 172 -0.71 2.11 -2.15
N ILE A 173 0.36 1.39 -2.48
CA ILE A 173 0.32 0.29 -3.46
C ILE A 173 -0.48 -0.90 -2.93
N LEU A 174 -0.37 -1.23 -1.65
CA LEU A 174 -1.18 -2.29 -1.03
C LEU A 174 -2.67 -1.94 -1.08
N VAL A 175 -3.05 -0.68 -0.85
CA VAL A 175 -4.46 -0.24 -1.02
C VAL A 175 -4.92 -0.44 -2.46
N CYS A 176 -4.11 -0.06 -3.45
CA CYS A 176 -4.40 -0.31 -4.86
C CYS A 176 -4.57 -1.81 -5.15
N ARG A 177 -3.70 -2.68 -4.60
CA ARG A 177 -3.83 -4.14 -4.72
C ARG A 177 -5.15 -4.65 -4.16
N GLY A 178 -5.56 -4.18 -2.98
CA GLY A 178 -6.84 -4.56 -2.38
C GLY A 178 -8.03 -4.06 -3.20
N LEU A 179 -7.92 -2.88 -3.81
CA LEU A 179 -8.98 -2.32 -4.67
C LEU A 179 -9.28 -3.20 -5.88
N VAL A 180 -8.31 -3.92 -6.42
CA VAL A 180 -8.53 -4.88 -7.52
C VAL A 180 -9.60 -5.90 -7.14
N ASP A 181 -9.44 -6.56 -5.99
CA ASP A 181 -10.35 -7.61 -5.54
C ASP A 181 -11.72 -7.03 -5.15
N CYS A 182 -11.73 -5.86 -4.51
CA CYS A 182 -12.96 -5.17 -4.15
C CYS A 182 -13.78 -4.77 -5.40
N LEU A 183 -13.15 -4.10 -6.36
CA LEU A 183 -13.81 -3.60 -7.57
C LEU A 183 -14.26 -4.72 -8.50
N ALA A 184 -13.55 -5.84 -8.55
CA ALA A 184 -13.96 -7.03 -9.31
C ALA A 184 -15.31 -7.60 -8.82
N GLU A 185 -15.66 -7.38 -7.55
CA GLU A 185 -16.93 -7.81 -6.96
C GLU A 185 -18.03 -6.73 -7.03
N MET A 186 -17.69 -5.49 -7.38
CA MET A 186 -18.65 -4.40 -7.51
C MET A 186 -19.21 -4.36 -8.94
N ARG A 187 -20.52 -4.60 -9.08
CA ARG A 187 -21.17 -4.61 -10.41
C ARG A 187 -21.32 -3.22 -11.02
N GLN A 188 -21.48 -2.21 -10.18
CA GLN A 188 -21.71 -0.84 -10.58
C GLN A 188 -21.15 0.09 -9.51
N VAL A 189 -20.27 1.00 -9.92
CA VAL A 189 -19.79 2.12 -9.11
C VAL A 189 -20.09 3.40 -9.88
N LYS A 190 -20.87 4.31 -9.31
CA LYS A 190 -21.19 5.61 -9.91
C LYS A 190 -20.42 6.75 -9.27
N ARG A 191 -20.19 6.66 -7.95
CA ARG A 191 -19.53 7.72 -7.18
C ARG A 191 -18.43 7.16 -6.29
N VAL A 192 -17.22 7.65 -6.48
CA VAL A 192 -16.03 7.32 -5.68
C VAL A 192 -15.54 8.58 -4.97
N ILE A 193 -15.08 8.43 -3.73
CA ILE A 193 -14.32 9.47 -3.04
C ILE A 193 -13.02 8.89 -2.47
N ASP A 194 -11.90 9.57 -2.75
CA ASP A 194 -10.59 9.32 -2.15
C ASP A 194 -10.35 10.33 -1.02
N VAL A 195 -10.48 9.88 0.21
CA VAL A 195 -10.43 10.70 1.41
C VAL A 195 -8.98 10.85 1.89
N GLY A 196 -8.49 12.10 1.91
CA GLY A 196 -7.09 12.38 2.20
C GLY A 196 -6.22 11.93 1.05
N SER A 197 -6.58 12.32 -0.19
CA SER A 197 -6.05 11.72 -1.41
C SER A 197 -4.52 11.85 -1.53
N GLY A 198 -3.92 12.86 -0.90
CA GLY A 198 -2.52 13.20 -1.00
C GLY A 198 -2.07 13.34 -2.44
N SER A 199 -1.38 12.33 -2.96
CA SER A 199 -0.98 12.30 -4.37
C SER A 199 -2.13 12.01 -5.36
N GLY A 200 -3.28 11.51 -4.89
CA GLY A 200 -4.41 11.11 -5.72
C GLY A 200 -4.28 9.74 -6.38
N LEU A 201 -3.18 8.99 -6.14
CA LEU A 201 -2.95 7.70 -6.81
C LEU A 201 -4.07 6.69 -6.56
N ILE A 202 -4.58 6.61 -5.33
CA ILE A 202 -5.62 5.63 -4.96
C ILE A 202 -6.92 5.95 -5.70
N GLY A 203 -7.35 7.21 -5.69
CA GLY A 203 -8.50 7.65 -6.47
C GLY A 203 -8.32 7.47 -7.98
N LYS A 204 -7.11 7.73 -8.52
CA LYS A 204 -6.75 7.44 -9.91
C LYS A 204 -6.91 5.96 -10.25
N PHE A 205 -6.39 5.09 -9.38
CA PHE A 205 -6.46 3.64 -9.54
C PHE A 205 -7.91 3.14 -9.44
N ALA A 206 -8.68 3.61 -8.46
CA ALA A 206 -10.09 3.27 -8.32
C ALA A 206 -10.90 3.69 -9.56
N ALA A 207 -10.65 4.89 -10.08
CA ALA A 207 -11.29 5.40 -11.29
C ALA A 207 -10.99 4.53 -12.52
N HIS A 208 -9.75 4.07 -12.63
CA HIS A 208 -9.31 3.21 -13.72
C HIS A 208 -10.01 1.84 -13.71
N TYR A 209 -10.13 1.21 -12.54
CA TYR A 209 -10.65 -0.16 -12.42
C TYR A 209 -12.17 -0.25 -12.17
N ALA A 210 -12.84 0.85 -11.86
CA ALA A 210 -14.25 0.87 -11.49
C ALA A 210 -15.19 0.41 -12.63
N GLN A 211 -15.91 -0.68 -12.37
CA GLN A 211 -16.88 -1.25 -13.29
C GLN A 211 -18.24 -0.53 -13.23
N GLY A 212 -18.97 -0.59 -14.34
CA GLY A 212 -20.34 -0.08 -14.43
C GLY A 212 -20.68 0.52 -15.79
N VAL A 213 -21.92 0.99 -15.92
CA VAL A 213 -22.41 1.71 -17.09
C VAL A 213 -22.51 3.21 -16.79
N GLY A 214 -22.21 4.03 -17.79
CA GLY A 214 -22.29 5.49 -17.73
C GLY A 214 -21.08 6.15 -17.07
N ASP A 215 -21.21 7.45 -16.84
CA ASP A 215 -20.14 8.27 -16.28
C ASP A 215 -19.82 7.84 -14.83
N LEU A 216 -18.55 7.97 -14.45
CA LEU A 216 -18.08 7.77 -13.09
C LEU A 216 -17.70 9.12 -12.49
N GLU A 217 -18.34 9.51 -11.38
CA GLU A 217 -17.90 10.66 -10.60
C GLU A 217 -16.81 10.23 -9.62
N VAL A 218 -15.67 10.91 -9.65
CA VAL A 218 -14.55 10.65 -8.73
C VAL A 218 -14.16 11.94 -8.02
N THR A 219 -14.35 11.97 -6.70
CA THR A 219 -13.93 13.09 -5.86
C THR A 219 -12.60 12.79 -5.21
N LEU A 220 -11.58 13.59 -5.51
CA LEU A 220 -10.33 13.65 -4.75
C LEU A 220 -10.45 14.80 -3.74
N VAL A 221 -10.33 14.49 -2.45
CA VAL A 221 -10.38 15.47 -1.37
C VAL A 221 -9.15 15.36 -0.48
N ASP A 222 -8.50 16.49 -0.25
CA ASP A 222 -7.41 16.60 0.73
C ASP A 222 -7.49 17.95 1.44
N ILE A 223 -7.15 17.97 2.73
CA ILE A 223 -7.10 19.21 3.51
C ILE A 223 -5.92 20.10 3.10
N ASP A 224 -4.87 19.52 2.50
CA ASP A 224 -3.74 20.25 1.97
C ASP A 224 -4.06 20.80 0.56
N PRO A 225 -4.15 22.13 0.39
CA PRO A 225 -4.41 22.72 -0.92
C PRO A 225 -3.28 22.45 -1.93
N VAL A 226 -2.06 22.11 -1.49
CA VAL A 226 -0.95 21.75 -2.37
C VAL A 226 -1.18 20.38 -3.02
N ALA A 227 -1.79 19.43 -2.30
CA ALA A 227 -2.22 18.15 -2.88
C ALA A 227 -3.21 18.39 -4.02
N THR A 228 -4.16 19.30 -3.80
CA THR A 228 -5.18 19.65 -4.81
C THR A 228 -4.58 20.22 -6.08
N LYS A 229 -3.64 21.16 -5.95
CA LYS A 229 -2.90 21.69 -7.10
C LYS A 229 -2.11 20.61 -7.83
N TYR A 230 -1.56 19.63 -7.10
CA TYR A 230 -0.80 18.54 -7.70
C TYR A 230 -1.69 17.63 -8.57
N TYR A 231 -2.82 17.13 -8.06
CA TYR A 231 -3.66 16.23 -8.86
C TYR A 231 -4.47 16.95 -9.97
N GLN A 232 -4.51 18.28 -9.96
CA GLN A 232 -5.00 19.09 -11.09
C GLN A 232 -3.95 19.27 -12.21
N SER A 233 -2.70 18.86 -11.99
CA SER A 233 -1.61 19.07 -12.95
C SER A 233 -1.54 18.01 -14.04
N ASN A 234 -0.88 18.35 -15.15
CA ASN A 234 -0.65 17.42 -16.26
C ASN A 234 0.22 16.21 -15.88
N THR A 235 1.03 16.29 -14.81
CA THR A 235 1.87 15.19 -14.34
C THR A 235 1.10 14.14 -13.54
N PHE A 236 -0.07 14.50 -13.00
CA PHE A 236 -1.01 13.54 -12.42
C PHE A 236 -1.82 12.84 -13.52
N ASN A 237 -2.15 13.56 -14.59
CA ASN A 237 -2.77 13.01 -15.80
C ASN A 237 -4.12 12.31 -15.55
N ALA A 238 -5.00 12.97 -14.79
CA ALA A 238 -6.37 12.50 -14.55
C ALA A 238 -7.22 12.44 -15.84
N GLN A 239 -7.06 13.43 -16.72
CA GLN A 239 -7.91 13.61 -17.90
C GLN A 239 -7.74 12.51 -18.96
N SER A 240 -6.59 11.84 -18.96
CA SER A 240 -6.31 10.74 -19.90
C SER A 240 -6.70 9.38 -19.33
N VAL A 241 -7.23 9.33 -18.11
CA VAL A 241 -7.71 8.08 -17.53
C VAL A 241 -9.07 7.77 -18.16
N VAL A 242 -9.07 6.77 -19.04
CA VAL A 242 -10.27 6.07 -19.44
C VAL A 242 -10.27 4.79 -18.63
N GLY A 243 -11.33 4.55 -17.85
CA GLY A 243 -11.39 3.32 -17.07
C GLY A 243 -11.29 2.08 -17.97
N VAL A 244 -10.84 0.95 -17.44
CA VAL A 244 -10.67 -0.31 -18.19
C VAL A 244 -11.96 -0.74 -18.94
N ALA A 245 -13.12 -0.28 -18.47
CA ALA A 245 -14.42 -0.50 -19.09
C ALA A 245 -14.81 0.57 -20.13
N GLY A 246 -13.88 1.45 -20.55
CA GLY A 246 -14.14 2.55 -21.50
C GLY A 246 -14.97 3.71 -20.93
N ARG A 247 -15.07 3.83 -19.60
CA ARG A 247 -15.97 4.80 -18.94
C ARG A 247 -15.36 6.20 -18.92
N THR A 248 -16.19 7.21 -19.18
CA THR A 248 -15.87 8.61 -18.92
C THR A 248 -15.79 8.85 -17.41
N ILE A 249 -14.82 9.67 -17.00
CA ILE A 249 -14.57 10.01 -15.61
C ILE A 249 -14.79 11.51 -15.40
N ASP A 250 -15.72 11.86 -14.52
CA ASP A 250 -15.97 13.22 -14.05
C ASP A 250 -15.21 13.47 -12.75
N TRP A 251 -14.05 14.13 -12.88
CA TRP A 251 -13.15 14.43 -11.77
C TRP A 251 -13.62 15.65 -10.97
N LYS A 252 -13.82 15.49 -9.66
CA LYS A 252 -14.04 16.57 -8.69
C LYS A 252 -12.82 16.71 -7.79
N PHE A 253 -12.29 17.92 -7.68
CA PHE A 253 -11.07 18.24 -6.96
C PHE A 253 -11.39 19.19 -5.80
N ARG A 254 -11.10 18.79 -4.56
CA ARG A 254 -11.55 19.53 -3.36
C ARG A 254 -10.42 19.71 -2.34
N ALA A 255 -10.16 20.97 -2.01
CA ALA A 255 -9.17 21.39 -1.01
C ALA A 255 -9.86 21.76 0.32
N GLU A 256 -10.37 20.77 1.06
CA GLU A 256 -11.16 21.00 2.27
C GLU A 256 -11.14 19.81 3.24
N ASP A 257 -11.79 19.97 4.39
CA ASP A 257 -11.98 18.87 5.34
C ASP A 257 -12.98 17.84 4.78
N ALA A 258 -12.49 16.65 4.50
CA ALA A 258 -13.30 15.54 3.99
C ALA A 258 -14.42 15.13 4.95
N VAL A 259 -14.26 15.31 6.26
CA VAL A 259 -15.32 15.02 7.25
C VAL A 259 -16.51 15.95 7.05
N ALA A 260 -16.26 17.25 6.82
CA ALA A 260 -17.32 18.21 6.54
C ALA A 260 -18.06 17.84 5.24
N LEU A 261 -17.29 17.54 4.18
CA LEU A 261 -17.86 17.12 2.89
C LEU A 261 -18.74 15.86 3.01
N LEU A 262 -18.26 14.83 3.73
CA LEU A 262 -19.01 13.58 3.91
C LEU A 262 -20.23 13.73 4.83
N ASN A 263 -20.24 14.73 5.71
CA ASN A 263 -21.42 15.05 6.50
C ASN A 263 -22.54 15.63 5.63
N ASP A 264 -22.19 16.46 4.65
CA ASP A 264 -23.10 17.09 3.71
C ASP A 264 -23.58 16.12 2.62
N ASP A 265 -22.69 15.24 2.14
CA ASP A 265 -22.99 14.23 1.12
C ASP A 265 -22.31 12.89 1.42
N ALA A 266 -23.12 11.92 1.87
CA ALA A 266 -22.67 10.54 2.13
C ALA A 266 -22.98 9.60 0.96
N GLY A 267 -23.38 10.11 -0.20
CA GLY A 267 -23.91 9.33 -1.34
C GLY A 267 -22.85 8.64 -2.19
N PHE A 268 -21.70 8.25 -1.64
CA PHE A 268 -20.63 7.56 -2.35
C PHE A 268 -20.79 6.03 -2.30
N ASP A 269 -20.70 5.38 -3.46
CA ASP A 269 -20.75 3.92 -3.57
C ASP A 269 -19.45 3.29 -3.06
N LEU A 270 -18.32 3.97 -3.25
CA LEU A 270 -17.01 3.56 -2.79
C LEU A 270 -16.28 4.73 -2.13
N VAL A 271 -15.94 4.55 -0.87
CA VAL A 271 -15.03 5.43 -0.12
C VAL A 271 -13.69 4.73 -0.04
N VAL A 272 -12.61 5.38 -0.50
CA VAL A 272 -11.25 4.88 -0.38
C VAL A 272 -10.42 5.83 0.50
N SER A 273 -9.50 5.30 1.30
CA SER A 273 -8.62 6.17 2.11
C SER A 273 -7.33 5.45 2.54
N ASN A 274 -6.22 6.16 2.50
CA ASN A 274 -5.02 5.85 3.28
C ASN A 274 -4.87 6.92 4.37
N PRO A 275 -5.69 6.87 5.44
CA PRO A 275 -5.75 7.94 6.42
C PRO A 275 -4.47 7.99 7.26
N PRO A 276 -4.24 9.04 8.07
CA PRO A 276 -3.43 8.89 9.26
C PRO A 276 -3.99 7.71 10.09
N TYR A 277 -3.15 6.72 10.39
CA TYR A 277 -3.60 5.48 11.04
C TYR A 277 -2.70 5.03 12.19
N ILE A 278 -1.62 5.77 12.50
CA ILE A 278 -0.78 5.48 13.66
C ILE A 278 -1.37 6.22 14.86
N PRO A 279 -1.78 5.53 15.93
CA PRO A 279 -2.40 6.20 17.07
C PRO A 279 -1.36 7.01 17.83
N THR A 280 -1.79 8.15 18.37
CA THR A 280 -1.00 8.87 19.37
C THR A 280 -0.84 8.03 20.64
N LYS A 281 0.08 8.41 21.52
CA LYS A 281 0.19 7.79 22.86
C LYS A 281 -1.13 7.83 23.64
N GLY A 282 -1.86 8.95 23.56
CA GLY A 282 -3.15 9.11 24.21
C GLY A 282 -4.20 8.14 23.65
N GLU A 283 -4.23 7.99 22.33
CA GLU A 283 -5.17 7.09 21.65
C GLU A 283 -4.84 5.60 21.82
N ALA A 284 -3.57 5.25 22.01
CA ALA A 284 -3.13 3.87 22.26
C ALA A 284 -3.34 3.43 23.73
N THR A 285 -3.21 4.35 24.68
CA THR A 285 -3.36 4.04 26.11
C THR A 285 -4.74 4.35 26.68
N GLY A 286 -5.53 5.17 25.98
CA GLY A 286 -6.85 5.62 26.39
C GLY A 286 -7.95 5.26 25.40
N SER A 287 -9.17 5.69 25.69
CA SER A 287 -10.33 5.53 24.78
C SER A 287 -10.73 6.85 24.08
N SER A 288 -10.07 7.96 24.41
CA SER A 288 -10.34 9.24 23.76
C SER A 288 -9.63 9.29 22.41
N LEU A 289 -10.39 9.66 21.38
CA LEU A 289 -9.80 10.07 20.11
C LEU A 289 -9.28 11.50 20.27
N SER A 290 -8.07 11.76 19.78
CA SER A 290 -7.54 13.11 19.78
C SER A 290 -8.20 13.91 18.64
N PRO A 291 -8.58 15.18 18.86
CA PRO A 291 -9.06 16.03 17.77
C PRO A 291 -7.92 16.29 16.78
N LEU A 292 -7.92 15.62 15.63
CA LEU A 292 -7.02 15.79 14.44
C LEU A 292 -5.69 16.53 14.68
N SER A 293 -4.92 16.14 15.72
CA SER A 293 -3.77 16.91 16.21
C SER A 293 -2.42 16.27 15.88
N GLY A 294 -2.40 15.30 14.96
CA GLY A 294 -1.18 14.59 14.54
C GLY A 294 -0.55 15.14 13.27
N GLY A 295 0.68 14.71 12.98
CA GLY A 295 1.26 14.82 11.63
C GLY A 295 0.47 14.00 10.60
N PHE A 296 0.85 14.02 9.33
CA PHE A 296 0.10 13.36 8.25
C PHE A 296 0.02 11.82 8.35
N TRP A 297 0.70 11.21 9.33
CA TRP A 297 0.65 9.76 9.61
C TRP A 297 0.01 9.42 10.97
N GLU A 298 -0.20 10.41 11.85
CA GLU A 298 -0.59 10.19 13.25
C GLU A 298 -2.03 10.65 13.52
N GLY A 299 -2.72 9.92 14.39
CA GLY A 299 -4.11 10.15 14.76
C GLY A 299 -5.03 9.13 14.10
N VAL A 300 -5.95 8.53 14.85
CA VAL A 300 -6.89 7.52 14.33
C VAL A 300 -8.33 8.02 14.25
N GLY A 301 -8.56 9.30 14.51
CA GLY A 301 -9.90 9.91 14.46
C GLY A 301 -10.62 9.74 13.11
N LEU A 302 -9.89 9.89 12.00
CA LEU A 302 -10.47 9.72 10.66
C LEU A 302 -10.86 8.26 10.38
N VAL A 303 -10.05 7.28 10.82
CA VAL A 303 -10.38 5.85 10.73
C VAL A 303 -11.70 5.57 11.46
N ALA A 304 -11.84 6.05 12.70
CA ALA A 304 -13.07 5.89 13.48
C ALA A 304 -14.28 6.55 12.81
N TYR A 305 -14.10 7.76 12.26
CA TYR A 305 -15.16 8.47 11.55
C TYR A 305 -15.64 7.71 10.31
N LEU A 306 -14.74 7.22 9.47
CA LEU A 306 -15.10 6.49 8.25
C LEU A 306 -15.85 5.17 8.58
N LEU A 307 -15.43 4.45 9.63
CA LEU A 307 -16.14 3.27 10.14
C LEU A 307 -17.57 3.61 10.62
N LYS A 308 -17.73 4.73 11.32
CA LYS A 308 -19.04 5.23 11.75
C LYS A 308 -19.90 5.61 10.55
N LEU A 309 -19.33 6.35 9.59
CA LEU A 309 -20.04 6.81 8.40
C LEU A 309 -20.61 5.63 7.59
N ILE A 310 -19.79 4.63 7.25
CA ILE A 310 -20.23 3.49 6.44
C ILE A 310 -21.26 2.61 7.18
N SER A 311 -21.23 2.58 8.52
CA SER A 311 -22.15 1.80 9.33
C SER A 311 -23.47 2.51 9.66
N GLU A 312 -23.50 3.85 9.68
CA GLU A 312 -24.69 4.62 10.04
C GLU A 312 -25.38 5.31 8.86
N ARG A 313 -24.62 5.72 7.84
CA ARG A 313 -25.12 6.54 6.73
C ARG A 313 -24.62 6.05 5.35
N PRO A 314 -24.75 4.76 5.00
CA PRO A 314 -24.29 4.27 3.70
C PRO A 314 -25.18 4.79 2.56
N ALA A 315 -24.56 5.11 1.41
CA ALA A 315 -25.25 5.46 0.17
C ALA A 315 -26.26 4.37 -0.26
N GLY A 316 -25.93 3.11 0.01
CA GLY A 316 -26.77 1.94 -0.21
C GLY A 316 -26.16 0.67 0.39
N PRO A 317 -26.85 -0.49 0.29
CA PRO A 317 -26.36 -1.76 0.85
C PRO A 317 -25.12 -2.33 0.14
N GLU A 318 -24.80 -1.81 -1.05
CA GLU A 318 -23.58 -2.13 -1.78
C GLU A 318 -22.44 -1.14 -1.53
N ALA A 319 -22.65 -0.10 -0.72
CA ALA A 319 -21.61 0.87 -0.42
C ALA A 319 -20.45 0.18 0.30
N ARG A 320 -19.22 0.52 -0.10
CA ARG A 320 -17.99 -0.05 0.45
C ARG A 320 -17.06 1.06 0.92
N LEU A 321 -16.39 0.79 2.04
CA LEU A 321 -15.20 1.51 2.49
C LEU A 321 -13.99 0.60 2.28
N VAL A 322 -13.00 1.05 1.53
CA VAL A 322 -11.68 0.41 1.43
C VAL A 322 -10.65 1.32 2.05
N MET A 323 -9.99 0.86 3.11
CA MET A 323 -9.01 1.72 3.79
C MET A 323 -7.80 0.96 4.32
N MET A 324 -6.68 1.67 4.42
CA MET A 324 -5.50 1.18 5.12
C MET A 324 -5.67 1.34 6.63
N ILE A 325 -5.33 0.28 7.38
CA ILE A 325 -4.96 0.35 8.79
C ILE A 325 -3.72 -0.52 9.03
N SER A 326 -3.23 -0.57 10.26
CA SER A 326 -2.14 -1.48 10.62
C SER A 326 -2.32 -2.09 12.00
N SER A 327 -1.45 -3.05 12.36
CA SER A 327 -1.40 -3.59 13.71
C SER A 327 -1.09 -2.51 14.76
N LEU A 328 -0.47 -1.39 14.34
CA LEU A 328 -0.28 -0.21 15.20
C LEU A 328 -1.60 0.50 15.45
N THR A 329 -2.45 0.68 14.43
CA THR A 329 -3.80 1.26 14.56
C THR A 329 -4.60 0.55 15.64
N LEU A 330 -4.47 -0.78 15.69
CA LEU A 330 -5.17 -1.64 16.64
C LEU A 330 -4.62 -1.59 18.07
N LYS A 331 -3.56 -0.81 18.34
CA LYS A 331 -3.21 -0.42 19.71
C LYS A 331 -4.24 0.53 20.31
N SER A 332 -5.05 1.21 19.50
CA SER A 332 -6.13 2.05 20.01
C SER A 332 -7.39 1.24 20.34
N PRO A 333 -7.83 1.21 21.61
CA PRO A 333 -9.09 0.59 22.01
C PRO A 333 -10.31 1.19 21.28
N ALA A 334 -10.27 2.48 20.97
CA ALA A 334 -11.34 3.17 20.26
C ALA A 334 -11.58 2.59 18.86
N ILE A 335 -10.51 2.23 18.14
CA ILE A 335 -10.62 1.60 16.81
C ILE A 335 -11.11 0.16 16.90
N ILE A 336 -10.65 -0.60 17.88
CA ILE A 336 -11.18 -1.94 18.13
C ILE A 336 -12.70 -1.87 18.38
N ASN A 337 -13.15 -0.94 19.23
CA ASN A 337 -14.57 -0.75 19.51
C ASN A 337 -15.34 -0.30 18.26
N ALA A 338 -14.80 0.63 17.46
CA ALA A 338 -15.44 1.09 16.23
C ALA A 338 -15.63 -0.05 15.21
N LEU A 339 -14.65 -0.94 15.06
CA LEU A 339 -14.76 -2.14 14.21
C LEU A 339 -15.84 -3.10 14.73
N GLU A 340 -15.84 -3.39 16.03
CA GLU A 340 -16.86 -4.25 16.66
C GLU A 340 -18.26 -3.67 16.52
N ASP A 341 -18.41 -2.36 16.72
CA ASP A 341 -19.70 -1.68 16.61
C ASP A 341 -20.21 -1.62 15.16
N ALA A 342 -19.33 -1.42 14.18
CA ALA A 342 -19.68 -1.56 12.77
C ALA A 342 -20.19 -2.98 12.45
N ALA A 343 -19.50 -4.02 12.94
CA ALA A 343 -19.94 -5.40 12.75
C ALA A 343 -21.28 -5.70 13.46
N LYS A 344 -21.50 -5.20 14.69
CA LYS A 344 -22.79 -5.34 15.39
C LYS A 344 -23.94 -4.66 14.64
N ARG A 345 -23.66 -3.59 13.90
CA ARG A 345 -24.62 -2.92 13.01
C ARG A 345 -24.87 -3.65 11.70
N GLY A 346 -24.20 -4.79 11.48
CA GLY A 346 -24.39 -5.64 10.31
C GLY A 346 -23.41 -5.36 9.17
N CYS A 347 -22.41 -4.48 9.36
CA CYS A 347 -21.34 -4.34 8.37
C CYS A 347 -20.57 -5.66 8.23
N LYS A 348 -20.18 -6.00 7.00
CA LYS A 348 -19.26 -7.11 6.74
C LYS A 348 -17.85 -6.55 6.62
N ILE A 349 -16.95 -7.04 7.46
CA ILE A 349 -15.54 -6.62 7.47
C ILE A 349 -14.70 -7.77 6.93
N ARG A 350 -13.83 -7.45 5.96
CA ARG A 350 -12.88 -8.39 5.36
C ARG A 350 -11.51 -7.73 5.25
N VAL A 351 -10.46 -8.53 5.48
CA VAL A 351 -9.08 -8.14 5.15
C VAL A 351 -8.83 -8.54 3.69
N LEU A 352 -8.61 -7.55 2.83
CA LEU A 352 -8.28 -7.77 1.41
C LEU A 352 -6.80 -8.07 1.24
N VAL A 353 -5.95 -7.33 1.95
CA VAL A 353 -4.49 -7.49 1.93
C VAL A 353 -3.98 -7.50 3.36
N GLU A 354 -3.08 -8.44 3.66
CA GLU A 354 -2.35 -8.54 4.92
C GLU A 354 -0.87 -8.68 4.61
N ARG A 355 -0.04 -7.76 5.09
CA ARG A 355 1.40 -7.80 4.82
C ARG A 355 2.22 -7.26 5.97
N GLU A 356 3.25 -8.00 6.36
CA GLU A 356 4.24 -7.48 7.30
C GLU A 356 5.18 -6.49 6.59
N ILE A 357 5.30 -5.30 7.16
CA ILE A 357 6.07 -4.18 6.66
C ILE A 357 6.91 -3.55 7.77
N GLY A 358 8.03 -2.95 7.38
CA GLY A 358 8.98 -2.29 8.25
C GLY A 358 8.72 -0.79 8.33
N TRP A 359 8.70 -0.28 9.56
CA TRP A 359 8.68 1.15 9.85
C TRP A 359 10.00 1.57 10.50
N LYS A 360 10.61 2.64 9.98
CA LYS A 360 11.91 3.15 10.46
C LYS A 360 11.77 3.73 11.87
N ALA A 361 12.30 3.00 12.85
CA ALA A 361 12.16 3.26 14.29
C ALA A 361 12.61 4.66 14.75
N TRP A 362 13.73 5.13 14.20
CA TRP A 362 14.34 6.41 14.55
C TRP A 362 13.53 7.66 14.17
N TYR A 363 12.53 7.58 13.28
CA TYR A 363 11.72 8.77 12.94
C TYR A 363 10.88 9.25 14.12
N ALA A 364 10.54 8.35 15.03
CA ALA A 364 9.81 8.70 16.24
C ALA A 364 10.75 8.99 17.43
N GLY A 365 11.99 8.48 17.39
CA GLY A 365 12.94 8.54 18.49
C GLY A 365 12.79 7.38 19.49
N PRO A 366 13.81 7.11 20.33
CA PRO A 366 13.91 5.86 21.10
C PRO A 366 12.78 5.60 22.10
N SER A 367 12.18 6.65 22.66
CA SER A 367 11.13 6.58 23.70
C SER A 367 9.71 6.82 23.17
N ALA A 368 9.56 7.14 21.88
CA ALA A 368 8.28 7.54 21.34
C ALA A 368 7.38 6.36 20.94
N LEU A 369 7.87 5.12 21.00
CA LEU A 369 7.20 3.97 20.39
C LEU A 369 6.73 2.89 21.35
N ASP A 370 7.03 2.99 22.66
CA ASP A 370 6.69 1.92 23.61
C ASP A 370 5.19 1.59 23.63
N HIS A 371 4.35 2.60 23.44
CA HIS A 371 2.89 2.44 23.39
C HIS A 371 2.40 1.73 22.11
N LEU A 372 3.25 1.62 21.09
CA LEU A 372 2.96 0.96 19.82
C LEU A 372 3.53 -0.47 19.75
N LEU A 373 4.42 -0.85 20.67
CA LEU A 373 4.98 -2.19 20.73
C LEU A 373 3.95 -3.22 21.19
N ALA A 374 4.08 -4.41 20.64
CA ALA A 374 3.33 -5.58 21.05
C ALA A 374 3.85 -6.10 22.39
N ASP A 375 2.96 -6.43 23.32
CA ASP A 375 3.32 -7.20 24.51
C ASP A 375 3.63 -8.67 24.17
N GLN A 376 4.08 -9.44 25.17
CA GLN A 376 4.44 -10.86 24.97
C GLN A 376 3.30 -11.71 24.40
N LYS A 377 2.05 -11.40 24.73
CA LYS A 377 0.88 -12.10 24.21
C LYS A 377 0.58 -11.63 22.78
N GLU A 378 0.57 -10.33 22.53
CA GLU A 378 0.35 -9.72 21.21
C GLU A 378 1.43 -10.09 20.17
N LEU A 379 2.64 -10.43 20.63
CA LEU A 379 3.70 -10.95 19.77
C LEU A 379 3.36 -12.34 19.22
N ARG A 380 2.76 -13.21 20.05
CA ARG A 380 2.47 -14.61 19.70
C ARG A 380 1.09 -14.80 19.08
N ASP A 381 0.10 -14.07 19.60
CA ASP A 381 -1.30 -14.36 19.37
C ASP A 381 -1.96 -13.29 18.49
N ARG A 382 -2.76 -13.76 17.52
CA ARG A 382 -3.68 -12.89 16.81
C ARG A 382 -4.96 -12.69 17.63
N ARG A 383 -5.39 -11.44 17.79
CA ARG A 383 -6.66 -11.09 18.43
C ARG A 383 -7.80 -11.16 17.40
N LYS A 384 -8.94 -11.74 17.78
CA LYS A 384 -10.16 -11.66 16.99
C LYS A 384 -10.84 -10.31 17.26
N VAL A 385 -11.08 -9.53 16.20
CA VAL A 385 -11.80 -8.24 16.24
C VAL A 385 -12.77 -8.23 15.06
N ALA A 386 -14.05 -8.01 15.34
CA ALA A 386 -15.12 -7.91 14.33
C ALA A 386 -15.12 -9.08 13.33
N GLY A 387 -14.90 -10.30 13.83
CA GLY A 387 -14.84 -11.53 13.03
C GLY A 387 -13.50 -11.80 12.35
N CYS A 388 -12.65 -10.80 12.17
CA CYS A 388 -11.31 -10.93 11.59
C CYS A 388 -10.26 -11.22 12.67
N LYS A 389 -9.11 -11.80 12.29
CA LYS A 389 -7.96 -12.01 13.19
C LYS A 389 -6.89 -10.99 12.85
N PHE A 390 -6.27 -10.38 13.84
CA PHE A 390 -5.21 -9.38 13.63
C PHE A 390 -4.04 -9.58 14.59
N PHE A 391 -2.83 -9.34 14.11
CA PHE A 391 -1.73 -8.96 15.00
C PHE A 391 -1.97 -7.55 15.55
N ILE A 392 -1.48 -7.31 16.77
CA ILE A 392 -1.58 -6.05 17.47
C ILE A 392 -0.17 -5.56 17.80
N GLY A 393 0.11 -4.28 17.54
CA GLY A 393 1.41 -3.65 17.79
C GLY A 393 2.54 -4.04 16.83
N ALA A 394 3.66 -3.35 17.00
CA ALA A 394 4.93 -3.61 16.32
C ALA A 394 5.79 -4.60 17.12
N THR A 395 6.70 -5.29 16.45
CA THR A 395 7.81 -5.98 17.10
C THR A 395 9.01 -5.04 17.25
N SER A 396 9.93 -5.42 18.14
CA SER A 396 11.24 -4.77 18.26
C SER A 396 12.07 -4.92 16.98
N PRO A 397 13.05 -4.04 16.75
CA PRO A 397 13.88 -4.14 15.56
C PRO A 397 14.63 -5.47 15.47
N GLY A 398 14.77 -5.99 14.24
CA GLY A 398 15.38 -7.30 13.98
C GLY A 398 14.55 -8.52 14.40
N ASN A 399 13.27 -8.33 14.73
CA ASN A 399 12.37 -9.41 15.16
C ASN A 399 11.09 -9.44 14.32
N SER A 400 11.19 -9.61 13.00
CA SER A 400 10.04 -9.81 12.12
C SER A 400 9.26 -11.05 12.60
N ARG A 401 7.92 -10.98 12.58
CA ARG A 401 7.08 -12.13 12.93
C ARG A 401 7.17 -13.23 11.87
N THR A 402 7.46 -12.88 10.63
CA THR A 402 7.59 -13.83 9.53
C THR A 402 9.02 -14.37 9.39
N GLY A 403 10.04 -13.56 9.72
CA GLY A 403 11.45 -13.91 9.53
C GLY A 403 11.84 -14.17 8.07
N LEU A 404 10.92 -13.93 7.12
CA LEU A 404 11.10 -14.25 5.71
C LEU A 404 12.14 -13.33 5.07
N ASP A 405 12.85 -13.83 4.06
CA ASP A 405 13.75 -13.09 3.17
C ASP A 405 14.86 -12.27 3.85
N GLY A 406 15.33 -12.74 5.02
CA GLY A 406 16.38 -12.06 5.78
C GLY A 406 15.95 -10.69 6.32
N ARG A 407 14.65 -10.47 6.52
CA ARG A 407 14.12 -9.21 7.09
C ARG A 407 14.66 -8.94 8.49
N ASP A 408 14.97 -9.97 9.27
CA ASP A 408 15.59 -9.82 10.58
C ASP A 408 16.98 -9.16 10.52
N ASP A 409 17.65 -9.20 9.35
CA ASP A 409 18.93 -8.49 9.13
C ASP A 409 18.74 -6.97 8.98
N LEU A 410 17.50 -6.48 8.90
CA LEU A 410 17.18 -5.05 8.83
C LEU A 410 16.88 -4.50 10.24
N TRP A 411 17.92 -4.43 11.07
CA TRP A 411 17.87 -4.01 12.49
C TRP A 411 17.39 -2.57 12.75
N GLY A 412 17.12 -1.77 11.71
CA GLY A 412 16.61 -0.39 11.83
C GLY A 412 15.08 -0.24 11.78
N TYR A 413 14.34 -1.34 11.68
CA TYR A 413 12.90 -1.33 11.43
C TYR A 413 12.11 -2.03 12.53
N HIS A 414 11.06 -1.38 13.02
CA HIS A 414 9.99 -2.07 13.73
C HIS A 414 9.07 -2.76 12.73
N TRP A 415 8.72 -4.02 12.99
CA TRP A 415 7.87 -4.79 12.10
C TRP A 415 6.44 -4.80 12.57
N HIS A 416 5.53 -4.51 11.65
CA HIS A 416 4.11 -4.46 11.92
C HIS A 416 3.34 -4.91 10.69
N PHE A 417 2.06 -5.22 10.86
CA PHE A 417 1.24 -5.68 9.74
C PHE A 417 0.40 -4.53 9.22
N ALA A 418 0.48 -4.26 7.93
CA ALA A 418 -0.52 -3.48 7.20
C ALA A 418 -1.71 -4.36 6.85
N TYR A 419 -2.90 -3.77 6.94
CA TYR A 419 -4.15 -4.39 6.52
C TYR A 419 -4.91 -3.42 5.63
N VAL A 420 -5.25 -3.87 4.42
CA VAL A 420 -6.26 -3.19 3.61
C VAL A 420 -7.59 -3.80 3.95
N LEU A 421 -8.44 -3.02 4.61
CA LEU A 421 -9.77 -3.45 5.01
C LEU A 421 -10.79 -3.08 3.97
N GLU A 422 -11.71 -3.99 3.75
CA GLU A 422 -13.02 -3.71 3.17
C GLU A 422 -14.07 -3.74 4.28
N VAL A 423 -14.90 -2.69 4.32
CA VAL A 423 -16.10 -2.65 5.14
C VAL A 423 -17.29 -2.41 4.22
N ARG A 424 -18.12 -3.43 4.05
CA ARG A 424 -19.37 -3.34 3.31
C ARG A 424 -20.49 -2.90 4.24
N ALA A 425 -21.28 -1.94 3.78
CA ALA A 425 -22.45 -1.43 4.46
C ALA A 425 -23.44 -2.54 4.87
N PRO A 426 -24.22 -2.34 5.94
CA PRO A 426 -25.23 -3.31 6.34
C PRO A 426 -26.36 -3.41 5.30
N PRO A 427 -27.02 -4.58 5.17
CA PRO A 427 -28.25 -4.67 4.42
C PRO A 427 -29.32 -3.77 5.06
N ARG A 428 -30.08 -3.03 4.24
CA ARG A 428 -31.18 -2.17 4.72
C ARG A 428 -32.41 -2.99 5.12
#